data_AF-X0TM48-F1
#
_entry.id   AF-X0TM48-F1
#
_cell.length_a   1.000
_cell.length_b   1.000
_cell.length_c   1.000
_cell.angle_alpha   90.00
_cell.angle_beta   90.00
_cell.angle_gamma   90.00
#
_symmetry.space_group_name_H-M   'P 1'
#
loop_
_entity.id
_entity.type
_entity.pdbx_description
1 polymer ?
#
loop_
_entity_poly.entity_id
_entity_poly.type
_entity_poly.pdbx_seq_one_letter_code
_entity_poly.pdbx_strand_id
1 'polypeptide(L)' 'MKRDYDVIIIGAGPAGVFASMTLSRIGIDRVLLIEQGKDIDKRKKRSGRDLLCGWGGASAYS' A
#
# COMPACT_ATOMS: atom_id res chain seq x y z
N MET A 1 0.83 -10.73 25.51
CA MET A 1 -0.01 -10.41 24.32
C MET A 1 0.68 -10.96 23.09
N LYS A 2 -0.04 -11.69 22.22
CA LYS A 2 0.46 -12.03 20.89
C LYS A 2 0.36 -10.77 20.02
N ARG A 3 1.40 -10.48 19.22
CA ARG A 3 1.31 -9.43 18.19
C ARG A 3 0.55 -10.01 17.01
N ASP A 4 -0.47 -9.29 16.52
CA ASP A 4 -1.28 -9.72 15.37
C ASP A 4 -0.48 -9.66 14.05
N TYR A 5 0.47 -8.72 13.95
CA TYR A 5 1.33 -8.50 12.79
C TYR A 5 2.81 -8.55 13.16
N ASP A 6 3.63 -9.06 12.24
CA ASP A 6 5.09 -9.04 12.30
C ASP A 6 5.66 -7.75 11.71
N VAL A 7 5.01 -7.21 10.67
CA VAL A 7 5.42 -5.97 9.98
C VAL A 7 4.18 -5.14 9.66
N ILE A 8 4.29 -3.82 9.85
CA ILE A 8 3.30 -2.84 9.41
C ILE A 8 3.98 -1.93 8.38
N ILE A 9 3.37 -1.79 7.21
CA ILE A 9 3.81 -0.93 6.10
C ILE A 9 2.78 0.18 5.91
N ILE A 10 3.25 1.42 5.94
CA ILE A 10 2.41 2.59 5.67
C ILE A 10 2.73 3.12 4.27
N GLY A 11 1.71 3.12 3.41
CA GLY A 11 1.75 3.53 2.01
C GLY A 11 1.68 2.34 1.06
N ALA A 12 0.60 2.21 0.29
CA ALA A 12 0.42 1.19 -0.74
C ALA A 12 0.85 1.69 -2.13
N GLY A 13 1.92 2.50 -2.19
CA GLY A 13 2.64 2.79 -3.42
C GLY A 13 3.49 1.59 -3.87
N PRO A 14 4.26 1.73 -4.98
CA PRO A 14 5.10 0.65 -5.47
C PRO A 14 6.05 0.09 -4.41
N ALA A 15 6.71 0.97 -3.63
CA ALA A 15 7.62 0.56 -2.58
C ALA A 15 6.94 -0.33 -1.52
N GLY A 16 5.76 0.07 -1.03
CA GLY A 16 5.04 -0.69 -0.01
C GLY A 16 4.47 -2.01 -0.53
N VAL A 17 3.94 -2.02 -1.76
CA VAL A 17 3.46 -3.24 -2.42
C VAL A 17 4.60 -4.22 -2.62
N PHE A 18 5.72 -3.81 -3.20
CA PHE A 18 6.87 -4.69 -3.42
C PHE A 18 7.53 -5.13 -2.11
N ALA A 19 7.58 -4.26 -1.08
CA ALA A 19 8.05 -4.66 0.25
C ALA A 19 7.16 -5.76 0.84
N SER A 20 5.83 -5.58 0.84
CA SER A 20 4.88 -6.58 1.35
C SER A 20 4.98 -7.91 0.59
N MET A 21 5.08 -7.87 -0.73
CA MET A 21 5.24 -9.06 -1.56
C MET A 21 6.57 -9.77 -1.28
N THR A 22 7.65 -9.01 -1.09
CA THR A 22 8.98 -9.58 -0.78
C THR A 22 8.98 -10.25 0.59
N LEU A 23 8.39 -9.60 1.60
CA LEU A 23 8.23 -10.15 2.95
C LEU A 23 7.45 -11.48 2.93
N SER A 24 6.32 -11.52 2.22
CA SER A 24 5.55 -12.74 2.07
C SER A 24 6.35 -13.86 1.36
N ARG A 25 7.14 -13.53 0.34
CA ARG A 25 8.01 -14.51 -0.36
C ARG A 25 9.12 -15.10 0.50
N ILE A 26 9.57 -14.39 1.53
CA ILE A 26 10.61 -14.88 2.46
C ILE A 26 10.03 -15.49 3.75
N GLY A 27 8.70 -15.72 3.81
CA GLY A 27 8.03 -16.39 4.92
C GLY A 27 7.59 -15.47 6.06
N ILE A 28 7.46 -14.17 5.81
CA ILE A 28 6.87 -13.21 6.76
C ILE A 28 5.41 -12.96 6.32
N ASP A 29 4.48 -13.68 6.94
CA ASP A 29 3.10 -13.78 6.45
C ASP A 29 2.14 -12.78 7.11
N ARG A 30 2.44 -12.29 8.32
CA ARG A 30 1.56 -11.38 9.08
C ARG A 30 1.92 -9.92 8.81
N VAL A 31 1.78 -9.50 7.56
CA VAL A 31 2.09 -8.13 7.11
C VAL A 31 0.80 -7.32 6.99
N LEU A 32 0.75 -6.17 7.65
CA LEU A 32 -0.32 -5.19 7.48
C LEU A 32 0.14 -4.07 6.55
N LEU A 33 -0.52 -3.89 5.40
CA LEU A 33 -0.30 -2.77 4.48
C LEU A 33 -1.46 -1.79 4.61
N ILE A 34 -1.18 -0.53 4.94
CA ILE A 34 -2.18 0.53 5.10
C ILE A 34 -1.93 1.65 4.10
N GLU A 35 -2.99 2.14 3.48
CA GLU A 35 -2.96 3.31 2.59
C GLU A 35 -4.00 4.34 3.04
N GLN A 36 -3.61 5.62 3.04
CA GLN A 36 -4.48 6.72 3.44
C GLN A 36 -5.52 7.09 2.38
N GLY A 37 -5.21 6.82 1.11
CA GLY A 37 -6.07 7.14 -0.03
C GLY A 37 -7.07 6.04 -0.33
N LYS A 38 -7.66 6.15 -1.52
CA LYS A 38 -8.69 5.23 -1.98
C LYS A 38 -8.10 4.04 -2.70
N ASP A 39 -8.90 2.99 -2.81
CA ASP A 39 -8.68 1.89 -3.74
C ASP A 39 -8.69 2.39 -5.21
N ILE A 40 -8.01 1.68 -6.10
CA ILE A 40 -7.66 2.14 -7.46
C ILE A 40 -8.89 2.45 -8.31
N ASP A 41 -9.96 1.66 -8.16
CA ASP A 41 -11.25 1.83 -8.83
C ASP A 41 -12.00 3.10 -8.39
N LYS A 42 -11.71 3.58 -7.18
CA LYS A 42 -12.34 4.76 -6.56
C LYS A 42 -11.51 6.03 -6.69
N ARG A 43 -10.29 5.94 -7.22
CA ARG A 43 -9.41 7.10 -7.46
C ARG A 43 -9.88 7.88 -8.69
N LYS A 44 -9.88 9.21 -8.59
CA LYS A 44 -10.22 10.12 -9.69
C LYS A 44 -9.00 10.94 -10.09
N LYS A 45 -8.47 10.73 -11.31
CA LYS A 45 -7.29 11.45 -11.84
C LYS A 45 -7.41 12.99 -11.78
N ARG A 46 -8.63 13.54 -11.81
CA ARG A 46 -8.89 14.99 -11.71
C ARG A 46 -8.82 15.55 -10.28
N SER A 47 -8.72 14.70 -9.26
CA SER A 47 -8.54 15.12 -7.87
C SER A 47 -7.05 15.13 -7.53
N GLY A 48 -6.51 16.28 -7.12
CA GLY A 48 -5.10 16.42 -6.72
C GLY A 48 -4.70 15.47 -5.58
N ARG A 49 -5.63 15.13 -4.69
CA ARG A 49 -5.39 14.16 -3.62
C ARG A 49 -5.31 12.72 -4.15
N ASP A 50 -6.24 12.33 -5.02
CA ASP A 50 -6.23 10.99 -5.61
C ASP A 50 -5.09 10.81 -6.62
N LEU A 51 -4.47 11.90 -7.09
CA LEU A 51 -3.22 11.87 -7.88
C LEU A 51 -2.03 11.41 -7.04
N LEU A 52 -1.91 11.88 -5.79
CA LEU A 52 -0.74 11.65 -4.95
C LEU A 52 -0.92 10.45 -3.99
N CYS A 53 -2.14 10.21 -3.52
CA CYS A 53 -2.45 9.22 -2.49
C CYS A 53 -3.45 8.17 -2.98
N GLY A 54 -3.38 6.95 -2.44
CA GLY A 54 -4.22 5.82 -2.82
C GLY A 54 -3.44 4.62 -3.32
N TRP A 55 -4.16 3.53 -3.58
CA TRP A 55 -3.57 2.28 -4.04
C TRP A 55 -2.74 2.48 -5.31
N GLY A 56 -1.46 2.10 -5.27
CA GLY A 56 -0.50 2.33 -6.36
C GLY A 56 0.24 3.67 -6.30
N GLY A 57 -0.04 4.53 -5.31
CA GLY A 57 0.66 5.80 -5.08
C GLY A 57 0.57 6.78 -6.27
N ALA A 58 1.50 7.73 -6.34
CA ALA A 58 1.55 8.72 -7.41
C ALA A 58 1.75 8.12 -8.82
N SER A 59 2.46 6.99 -8.89
CA SER A 59 2.76 6.29 -10.14
C SER A 59 1.55 5.67 -10.83
N ALA A 60 0.40 5.52 -10.16
CA ALA A 60 -0.78 4.93 -10.77
C ALA A 60 -1.38 5.76 -11.92
N TYR A 61 -0.98 7.04 -12.06
CA TYR A 61 -1.47 7.94 -13.10
C TYR A 61 -0.35 8.59 -13.94
N SER A 62 0.89 8.06 -13.81
CA SER A 62 2.06 8.46 -14.61
C SER A 62 2.08 7.79 -15.98
#